data_AF-A0A1I1JNX8-F1
#
_entry.id   AF-A0A1I1JNX8-F1
#
_cell.length_a   1.000
_cell.length_b   1.000
_cell.length_c   1.000
_cell.angle_alpha   90.00
_cell.angle_beta   90.00
_cell.angle_gamma   90.00
#
_symmetry.space_group_name_H-M   'P 1'
#
loop_
_entity.id
_entity.type
_entity.pdbx_description
1 polymer ?
#
loop_
_entity_poly.entity_id
_entity_poly.type
_entity_poly.pdbx_seq_one_letter_code
_entity_poly.pdbx_strand_id
1 'polypeptide(L)'
;MPKGMMILVSMVVLLLWCGRVAYAQESVVLIANPSAPIGDMTRETVRAIFAMRQRTLPGGEAAHVFVLPDKHPLHERFTKEILGVYPHQLRLSWDRLVFSGTGQAPNEVGSVEEMRQRVASTPGGLGYLEKGAVDDSVSVLAVE
;
A
#
# COMPACT_ATOMS: atom_id res chain seq x y z
N MET A 1 -26.50 -16.44 49.14
CA MET A 1 -25.45 -15.84 48.28
C MET A 1 -25.78 -14.36 48.07
N PRO A 2 -24.86 -13.42 48.32
CA PRO A 2 -25.17 -12.00 48.38
C PRO A 2 -25.40 -11.41 46.97
N LYS A 3 -26.54 -10.74 46.78
CA LYS A 3 -27.00 -10.15 45.52
C LYS A 3 -26.00 -9.20 44.85
N GLY A 4 -25.09 -8.59 45.62
CA GLY A 4 -24.02 -7.72 45.11
C GLY A 4 -22.92 -8.44 44.32
N MET A 5 -22.65 -9.72 44.62
CA MET A 5 -21.66 -10.52 43.88
C MET A 5 -22.16 -10.90 42.48
N MET A 6 -23.47 -11.10 42.32
CA MET A 6 -24.08 -11.45 41.03
C MET A 6 -24.12 -10.26 40.06
N ILE A 7 -24.31 -9.04 40.56
CA ILE A 7 -24.36 -7.81 39.74
C ILE A 7 -22.95 -7.45 39.21
N LEU A 8 -21.91 -7.63 40.03
CA LEU A 8 -20.52 -7.36 39.64
C LEU A 8 -20.04 -8.33 38.54
N VAL A 9 -20.38 -9.61 38.66
CA VAL A 9 -20.05 -10.64 37.65
C VAL A 9 -20.77 -10.35 36.33
N SER A 10 -22.03 -9.87 36.38
CA SER A 10 -22.79 -9.51 35.17
C SER A 10 -22.21 -8.31 34.42
N MET A 11 -21.55 -7.37 35.11
CA MET A 11 -20.95 -6.17 34.49
C MET A 11 -19.60 -6.47 33.81
N VAL A 12 -18.84 -7.42 34.36
CA VAL A 12 -17.56 -7.90 33.77
C VAL A 12 -17.82 -8.75 32.52
N VAL A 13 -18.89 -9.54 32.50
CA VAL A 13 -19.28 -10.33 31.31
C VAL A 13 -19.77 -9.45 30.16
N LEU A 14 -20.40 -8.30 30.45
CA LEU A 14 -20.86 -7.36 29.43
C LEU A 14 -19.70 -6.60 28.75
N LEU A 15 -18.61 -6.33 29.49
CA LEU A 15 -17.39 -5.70 28.97
C LEU A 15 -16.54 -6.63 28.07
N LEU A 16 -16.69 -7.95 28.24
CA LEU A 16 -16.05 -8.96 27.38
C LEU A 16 -16.78 -9.20 26.06
N TRP A 17 -18.00 -8.65 25.90
CA TRP A 17 -18.81 -8.74 24.68
C TRP A 17 -18.74 -7.49 23.80
N CYS A 18 -17.86 -6.53 24.12
CA CYS A 18 -17.53 -5.48 23.15
C CYS A 18 -16.66 -6.11 22.06
N GLY A 19 -17.35 -6.70 21.08
CA GLY A 19 -16.81 -7.57 20.06
C GLY A 19 -15.57 -7.00 19.40
N ARG A 20 -14.53 -7.82 19.32
CA ARG A 20 -13.53 -7.68 18.29
C ARG A 20 -14.22 -7.96 16.96
N VAL A 21 -14.74 -6.93 16.31
CA VAL A 21 -15.06 -6.99 14.89
C VAL A 21 -13.71 -7.11 14.19
N ALA A 22 -13.28 -8.35 13.95
CA ALA A 22 -12.18 -8.64 13.05
C ALA A 22 -12.69 -8.30 11.65
N TYR A 23 -12.46 -7.06 11.20
CA TYR A 23 -12.57 -6.74 9.79
C TYR A 23 -11.58 -7.65 9.07
N ALA A 24 -12.09 -8.55 8.23
CA ALA A 24 -11.24 -9.33 7.33
C ALA A 24 -10.50 -8.32 6.46
N GLN A 25 -9.22 -8.09 6.75
CA GLN A 25 -8.40 -7.19 5.95
C GLN A 25 -8.15 -7.85 4.60
N GLU A 26 -8.62 -7.22 3.54
CA GLU A 26 -8.38 -7.70 2.18
C GLU A 26 -6.90 -7.61 1.83
N SER A 27 -6.41 -8.53 0.99
CA SER A 27 -5.03 -8.54 0.52
C SER A 27 -4.69 -7.25 -0.24
N VAL A 28 -3.54 -6.64 0.07
CA VAL A 28 -2.98 -5.55 -0.75
C VAL A 28 -2.37 -6.13 -2.03
N VAL A 29 -2.60 -5.46 -3.16
CA VAL A 29 -2.06 -5.87 -4.46
C VAL A 29 -1.32 -4.71 -5.12
N LEU A 30 -0.27 -5.05 -5.89
CA LEU A 30 0.40 -4.12 -6.79
C LEU A 30 -0.47 -3.93 -8.04
N ILE A 31 -0.68 -2.69 -8.44
CA ILE A 31 -1.38 -2.36 -9.69
C ILE A 31 -0.50 -1.55 -10.62
N ALA A 32 -0.76 -1.70 -11.91
CA ALA A 32 -0.10 -0.98 -12.98
C ALA A 32 -1.10 -0.42 -13.99
N ASN A 33 -0.65 0.54 -14.79
CA ASN A 33 -1.37 0.96 -15.97
C ASN A 33 -1.58 -0.25 -16.91
N PRO A 34 -2.78 -0.45 -17.49
CA PRO A 34 -3.04 -1.58 -18.39
C PRO A 34 -2.18 -1.61 -19.65
N SER A 35 -1.66 -0.46 -20.10
CA SER A 35 -0.79 -0.39 -21.29
C SER A 35 0.63 -0.84 -21.02
N ALA A 36 1.04 -0.98 -19.75
CA ALA A 36 2.40 -1.33 -19.41
C ALA A 36 2.62 -2.83 -19.65
N PRO A 37 3.56 -3.23 -20.53
CA PRO A 37 3.82 -4.64 -20.85
C PRO A 37 4.67 -5.28 -19.74
N ILE A 38 4.07 -5.43 -18.56
CA ILE A 38 4.76 -5.92 -17.37
C ILE A 38 4.20 -7.32 -17.05
N GLY A 39 5.09 -8.31 -17.03
CA GLY A 39 4.81 -9.62 -16.45
C GLY A 39 5.01 -9.61 -14.93
N ASP A 40 5.26 -10.78 -14.36
CA ASP A 40 5.54 -10.89 -12.94
C ASP A 40 6.82 -10.14 -12.56
N MET A 41 6.83 -9.55 -11.36
CA MET A 41 7.96 -8.78 -10.86
C MET A 41 8.46 -9.35 -9.55
N THR A 42 9.78 -9.37 -9.37
CA THR A 42 10.34 -9.73 -8.06
C THR A 42 10.10 -8.61 -7.04
N ARG A 43 9.96 -9.00 -5.78
CA ARG A 43 9.91 -8.08 -4.65
C ARG A 43 11.05 -7.06 -4.66
N GLU A 44 12.25 -7.49 -5.02
CA GLU A 44 13.44 -6.63 -5.10
C GLU A 44 13.28 -5.52 -6.14
N THR A 45 12.76 -5.86 -7.33
CA THR A 45 12.50 -4.88 -8.38
C THR A 45 11.42 -3.90 -7.96
N VAL A 46 10.29 -4.38 -7.42
CA VAL A 46 9.22 -3.50 -6.92
C VAL A 46 9.76 -2.57 -5.82
N ARG A 47 10.53 -3.09 -4.87
CA ARG A 47 11.19 -2.30 -3.82
C ARG A 47 12.15 -1.27 -4.38
N ALA A 48 12.94 -1.61 -5.40
CA ALA A 48 13.87 -0.67 -6.04
C ALA A 48 13.12 0.48 -6.75
N ILE A 49 12.01 0.16 -7.41
CA ILE A 49 11.16 1.14 -8.11
C ILE A 49 10.46 2.06 -7.11
N PHE A 50 9.77 1.52 -6.10
CA PHE A 50 9.08 2.34 -5.10
C PHE A 50 10.05 3.14 -4.23
N ALA A 51 11.29 2.69 -4.04
CA ALA A 51 12.35 3.46 -3.39
C ALA A 51 13.00 4.52 -4.32
N MET A 52 12.52 4.64 -5.56
CA MET A 52 12.99 5.56 -6.61
C MET A 52 14.47 5.35 -7.01
N ARG A 53 15.03 4.16 -6.72
CA ARG A 53 16.38 3.75 -7.14
C ARG A 53 16.40 3.21 -8.56
N GLN A 54 15.30 2.62 -9.00
CA GLN A 54 15.05 2.21 -10.38
C GLN A 54 13.88 3.05 -10.90
N ARG A 55 14.04 3.68 -12.07
CA ARG A 55 13.04 4.61 -12.65
C ARG A 55 12.42 4.09 -13.94
N THR A 56 12.71 2.84 -14.27
CA THR A 56 12.22 2.17 -15.47
C THR A 56 11.63 0.82 -15.10
N LEU A 57 10.59 0.42 -15.80
CA LEU A 57 10.03 -0.91 -15.76
C LEU A 57 10.98 -1.91 -16.44
N PRO A 58 10.82 -3.23 -16.24
CA PRO A 58 11.63 -4.25 -16.90
C PRO A 58 11.65 -4.15 -18.44
N GLY A 59 10.63 -3.53 -19.07
CA GLY A 59 10.56 -3.25 -20.50
C GLY A 59 11.21 -1.93 -20.95
N GLY A 60 11.81 -1.15 -20.04
CA GLY A 60 12.48 0.12 -20.34
C GLY A 60 11.59 1.37 -20.31
N GLU A 61 10.26 1.20 -20.27
CA GLU A 61 9.31 2.30 -20.07
C GLU A 61 9.57 3.00 -18.72
N ALA A 62 9.37 4.32 -18.66
CA ALA A 62 9.52 5.08 -17.43
C ALA A 62 8.50 4.65 -16.38
N ALA A 63 8.95 4.44 -15.14
CA ALA A 63 8.08 4.09 -14.03
C ALA A 63 7.53 5.37 -13.37
N HIS A 64 6.20 5.50 -13.36
CA HIS A 64 5.49 6.60 -12.72
C HIS A 64 4.82 6.11 -11.43
N VAL A 65 5.54 6.23 -10.31
CA VAL A 65 5.10 5.71 -9.02
C VAL A 65 4.14 6.68 -8.32
N PHE A 66 3.01 6.15 -7.87
CA PHE A 66 2.03 6.83 -7.01
C PHE A 66 1.98 6.17 -5.63
N VAL A 67 1.91 6.99 -4.57
CA VAL A 67 1.86 6.54 -3.17
C VAL A 67 0.80 7.33 -2.40
N LEU A 68 0.15 6.69 -1.42
CA LEU A 68 -0.63 7.38 -0.40
C LEU A 68 0.29 7.97 0.69
N PRO A 69 -0.20 8.90 1.53
CA PRO A 69 0.60 9.49 2.61
C PRO A 69 1.15 8.44 3.58
N ASP A 70 2.29 8.73 4.21
CA ASP A 70 3.03 7.77 5.05
C ASP A 70 2.18 7.12 6.17
N LYS A 71 1.21 7.85 6.70
CA LYS A 71 0.31 7.41 7.78
C LYS A 71 -0.96 6.71 7.29
N HIS A 72 -1.14 6.58 5.97
CA HIS A 72 -2.30 5.93 5.40
C HIS A 72 -2.21 4.41 5.67
N PRO A 73 -3.25 3.76 6.24
CA PRO A 73 -3.20 2.34 6.59
C PRO A 73 -2.81 1.43 5.41
N LEU A 74 -3.35 1.71 4.22
CA LEU A 74 -3.00 0.98 3.01
C LEU A 74 -1.51 1.14 2.61
N HIS A 75 -0.92 2.34 2.80
CA HIS A 75 0.51 2.55 2.56
C HIS A 75 1.36 1.74 3.53
N GLU A 76 1.00 1.76 4.82
CA GLU A 76 1.70 0.97 5.83
C GLU A 76 1.68 -0.52 5.51
N ARG A 77 0.53 -1.03 5.10
CA ARG A 77 0.37 -2.43 4.70
C ARG A 77 1.16 -2.75 3.45
N PHE A 78 1.04 -1.95 2.39
CA PHE A 78 1.78 -2.14 1.16
C PHE A 78 3.30 -2.19 1.38
N THR A 79 3.84 -1.23 2.12
CA THR A 79 5.28 -1.17 2.41
C THR A 79 5.75 -2.41 3.18
N LYS A 80 5.00 -2.84 4.21
CA LYS A 80 5.36 -4.01 5.03
C LYS A 80 5.16 -5.34 4.28
N GLU A 81 3.99 -5.54 3.69
CA GLU A 81 3.56 -6.82 3.09
C GLU A 81 4.20 -7.06 1.72
N ILE A 82 4.26 -6.02 0.86
CA ILE A 82 4.76 -6.13 -0.52
C ILE A 82 6.22 -5.71 -0.61
N LEU A 83 6.60 -4.57 -0.03
CA LEU A 83 7.99 -4.11 -0.15
C LEU A 83 8.91 -4.77 0.90
N GLY A 84 8.39 -5.29 2.01
CA GLY A 84 9.21 -5.83 3.10
C GLY A 84 10.06 -4.76 3.80
N VAL A 85 9.58 -3.51 3.83
CA VAL A 85 10.22 -2.39 4.55
C VAL A 85 9.17 -1.61 5.34
N TYR A 86 9.61 -0.83 6.32
CA TYR A 86 8.70 0.08 7.04
C TYR A 86 8.53 1.42 6.28
N PRO A 87 7.39 2.12 6.42
CA PRO A 87 7.15 3.41 5.75
C PRO A 87 8.27 4.43 5.96
N HIS A 88 8.76 4.56 7.19
CA HIS A 88 9.84 5.48 7.52
C HIS A 88 11.16 5.15 6.80
N GLN A 89 11.45 3.87 6.52
CA GLN A 89 12.65 3.47 5.78
C GLN A 89 12.53 3.86 4.31
N LEU A 90 11.33 3.73 3.75
CA LEU A 90 11.03 4.14 2.38
C LEU A 90 11.12 5.67 2.25
N ARG A 91 10.51 6.43 3.18
CA ARG A 91 10.63 7.88 3.28
C ARG A 91 12.08 8.35 3.36
N LEU A 92 12.89 7.74 4.23
CA LEU A 92 14.33 8.05 4.33
C LEU A 92 15.11 7.79 3.04
N SER A 93 14.65 6.89 2.17
CA SER A 93 15.23 6.69 0.83
C SER A 93 14.93 7.89 -0.07
N TRP A 94 13.68 8.35 -0.06
CA TRP A 94 13.24 9.51 -0.85
C TRP A 94 13.91 10.80 -0.38
N ASP A 95 13.96 11.04 0.93
CA ASP A 95 14.58 12.25 1.50
C ASP A 95 16.06 12.35 1.11
N ARG A 96 16.79 11.23 1.13
CA ARG A 96 18.19 11.18 0.66
C ARG A 96 18.31 11.55 -0.81
N LEU A 97 17.42 11.06 -1.68
CA LEU A 97 17.44 11.40 -3.11
C LEU A 97 17.17 12.88 -3.34
N VAL A 98 16.17 13.44 -2.64
CA VAL A 98 15.76 14.84 -2.75
C VAL A 98 16.85 15.77 -2.21
N PHE A 99 17.34 15.55 -0.99
CA PHE A 99 18.34 16.43 -0.36
C PHE A 99 19.71 16.39 -1.05
N SER A 100 20.07 15.26 -1.67
CA SER A 100 21.30 15.17 -2.47
C SER A 100 21.14 15.71 -3.90
N GLY A 101 19.92 16.04 -4.33
CA GLY A 101 19.63 16.45 -5.72
C GLY A 101 19.78 15.33 -6.74
N THR A 102 19.89 14.07 -6.32
CA THR A 102 20.08 12.91 -7.20
C THR A 102 18.76 12.30 -7.68
N GLY A 103 17.63 12.77 -7.17
CA GLY A 103 16.32 12.28 -7.57
C GLY A 103 15.16 13.05 -6.96
N GLN A 104 13.96 12.53 -7.23
CA GLN A 104 12.70 13.04 -6.71
C GLN A 104 11.97 11.95 -5.94
N ALA A 105 11.12 12.37 -5.00
CA ALA A 105 10.15 11.51 -4.35
C ALA A 105 9.08 11.04 -5.35
N PRO A 106 8.37 9.93 -5.08
CA PRO A 106 7.23 9.52 -5.88
C PRO A 106 6.05 10.51 -5.76
N ASN A 107 5.06 10.34 -6.63
CA ASN A 107 3.89 11.20 -6.65
C ASN A 107 2.93 10.80 -5.51
N GLU A 108 2.66 11.70 -4.59
CA GLU A 108 1.69 11.44 -3.52
C GLU A 108 0.26 11.72 -4.03
N VAL A 109 -0.69 10.82 -3.70
CA VAL A 109 -2.12 10.96 -4.00
C VAL A 109 -2.92 10.99 -2.70
N GLY A 110 -4.04 11.70 -2.67
CA GLY A 110 -4.84 11.92 -1.47
C GLY A 110 -5.83 10.82 -1.14
N SER A 111 -6.13 9.91 -2.09
CA SER A 111 -7.14 8.86 -1.90
C SER A 111 -6.88 7.61 -2.75
N VAL A 112 -7.57 6.52 -2.39
CA VAL A 112 -7.59 5.26 -3.15
C VAL A 112 -8.21 5.45 -4.53
N GLU A 113 -9.24 6.29 -4.64
CA GLU A 113 -9.85 6.64 -5.93
C GLU A 113 -8.85 7.35 -6.84
N GLU A 114 -8.17 8.36 -6.30
CA GLU A 114 -7.15 9.10 -7.03
C GLU A 114 -5.97 8.20 -7.40
N MET A 115 -5.52 7.31 -6.51
CA MET A 115 -4.50 6.30 -6.82
C MET A 115 -4.88 5.52 -8.08
N ARG A 116 -6.07 4.94 -8.12
CA ARG A 116 -6.56 4.17 -9.25
C ARG A 116 -6.63 5.02 -10.52
N GLN A 117 -7.24 6.19 -10.45
CA GLN A 117 -7.37 7.09 -11.59
C GLN A 117 -5.99 7.48 -12.16
N ARG A 118 -5.04 7.85 -11.30
CA ARG A 118 -3.71 8.29 -11.70
C ARG A 118 -2.89 7.15 -12.30
N VAL A 119 -3.00 5.94 -11.75
CA VAL A 119 -2.37 4.75 -12.33
C VAL A 119 -2.97 4.43 -13.71
N ALA A 120 -4.30 4.40 -13.82
CA ALA A 120 -5.01 4.11 -15.06
C ALA A 120 -4.75 5.14 -16.18
N SER A 121 -4.56 6.41 -15.82
CA SER A 121 -4.35 7.49 -16.80
C SER A 121 -2.90 7.77 -17.17
N THR A 122 -1.93 7.14 -16.49
CA THR A 122 -0.50 7.44 -16.67
C THR A 122 0.22 6.22 -17.23
N PRO A 123 0.72 6.24 -18.49
CA PRO A 123 1.59 5.20 -19.01
C PRO A 123 2.76 4.93 -18.06
N GLY A 124 3.12 3.66 -17.87
CA GLY A 124 4.10 3.26 -16.86
C GLY A 124 3.71 3.52 -15.39
N GLY A 125 2.44 3.88 -15.13
CA GLY A 125 1.89 4.13 -13.81
C GLY A 125 1.94 2.89 -12.92
N LEU A 126 2.39 3.05 -11.68
CA LEU A 126 2.42 2.01 -10.65
C LEU A 126 1.82 2.53 -9.36
N GLY A 127 1.06 1.68 -8.69
CA GLY A 127 0.43 1.97 -7.41
C GLY A 127 -0.01 0.70 -6.71
N TYR A 128 -0.90 0.81 -5.73
CA TYR A 128 -1.40 -0.35 -4.99
C TYR A 128 -2.81 -0.08 -4.48
N LEU A 129 -3.59 -1.15 -4.36
CA LEU A 129 -4.96 -1.13 -3.89
C LEU A 129 -5.21 -2.31 -2.95
N GLU A 130 -6.31 -2.25 -2.20
CA GLU A 130 -6.91 -3.46 -1.64
C GLU A 130 -7.58 -4.24 -2.79
N LYS A 131 -7.54 -5.57 -2.74
CA LYS A 131 -7.99 -6.42 -3.84
C LYS A 131 -9.45 -6.15 -4.26
N GLY A 132 -10.35 -5.84 -3.34
CA GLY A 132 -11.75 -5.51 -3.62
C GLY A 132 -11.98 -4.09 -4.16
N ALA A 133 -10.96 -3.22 -4.12
CA ALA A 133 -11.01 -1.88 -4.73
C ALA A 133 -10.49 -1.86 -6.18
N VAL A 134 -9.99 -2.99 -6.68
CA VAL A 134 -9.55 -3.16 -8.07
C VAL A 134 -10.77 -3.23 -8.99
N ASP A 135 -10.66 -2.55 -10.13
CA ASP A 135 -11.58 -2.69 -11.25
C ASP A 135 -10.81 -2.82 -12.57
N ASP A 136 -11.52 -2.88 -13.69
CA ASP A 136 -10.97 -3.11 -15.02
C ASP A 136 -10.12 -1.94 -15.58
N SER A 137 -10.02 -0.82 -14.86
CA SER A 137 -9.20 0.33 -15.29
C SER A 137 -7.70 0.15 -15.04
N VAL A 138 -7.32 -0.85 -14.24
CA VAL A 138 -5.94 -1.12 -13.86
C VAL A 138 -5.61 -2.61 -13.96
N SER A 139 -4.35 -2.93 -14.19
CA SER A 139 -3.87 -4.33 -14.22
C SER A 139 -3.23 -4.69 -12.88
N VAL A 140 -3.61 -5.84 -12.32
CA VAL A 140 -2.96 -6.40 -11.12
C VAL A 140 -1.69 -7.13 -11.53
N LEU A 141 -0.59 -6.86 -10.81
CA LEU A 141 0.69 -7.54 -11.02
C LEU A 141 0.99 -8.51 -9.88
N ALA A 142 1.48 -9.70 -10.21
CA ALA A 142 2.03 -10.60 -9.20
C ALA A 142 3.41 -10.12 -8.75
N VAL A 143 3.67 -10.27 -7.45
CA VAL A 143 4.98 -9.98 -6.85
C VAL A 143 5.51 -11.27 -6.26
N GLU A 144 6.63 -11.76 -6.81
CA GLU A 144 7.33 -12.97 -6.36
C GLU A 144 8.45 -12.66 -5.36
#